data_AF-A0A1Z5IA05-F1
#
_entry.id   AF-A0A1Z5IA05-F1
#
_cell.length_a   1.000
_cell.length_b   1.000
_cell.length_c   1.000
_cell.angle_alpha   90.00
_cell.angle_beta   90.00
_cell.angle_gamma   90.00
#
_symmetry.space_group_name_H-M   'P 1'
#
loop_
_entity.id
_entity.type
_entity.pdbx_description
1 polymer ?
#
loop_
_entity_poly.entity_id
_entity_poly.type
_entity_poly.pdbx_seq_one_letter_code
_entity_poly.pdbx_strand_id
1 'polypeptide(L)'
;MNKDKLVIRKKTSIWSRLRRMCLLIILWVIAIYVLVINLSFIFGLYSDALVVNYSLFNLSFHIYKMLGYLIVGIGGAVTIYSLIHLRNLKRKAAVHDKNNA
;
A
#
# COMPACT_ATOMS: atom_id res chain seq x y z
N MET A 1 31.24 11.26 -26.56
CA MET A 1 30.82 10.35 -25.47
C MET A 1 29.30 10.24 -25.50
N ASN A 2 28.76 9.05 -25.79
CA ASN A 2 27.35 8.87 -26.14
C ASN A 2 26.46 8.97 -24.88
N LYS A 3 25.62 10.00 -24.79
CA LYS A 3 24.79 10.34 -23.61
C LYS A 3 23.72 9.27 -23.31
N ASP A 4 23.47 8.37 -24.25
CA ASP A 4 22.43 7.34 -24.17
C ASP A 4 22.76 6.19 -23.20
N LYS A 5 24.03 6.07 -22.78
CA LYS A 5 24.49 5.02 -21.84
C LYS A 5 24.32 5.39 -20.35
N LEU A 6 24.00 6.63 -20.02
CA LEU A 6 23.92 7.12 -18.63
C LEU A 6 22.55 6.92 -17.98
N VAL A 7 21.54 6.47 -18.74
CA VAL A 7 20.25 6.10 -18.16
C VAL A 7 20.38 4.69 -17.58
N ILE A 8 20.91 4.59 -16.36
CA ILE A 8 20.82 3.38 -15.53
C ILE A 8 19.33 3.20 -15.18
N ARG A 9 18.55 2.67 -16.13
CA ARG A 9 17.16 2.30 -15.91
C ARG A 9 17.19 1.05 -15.05
N LYS A 10 16.90 1.19 -13.76
CA LYS A 10 16.73 0.05 -12.85
C LYS A 10 15.66 -0.87 -13.45
N LYS A 11 16.06 -1.96 -14.12
CA LYS A 11 15.14 -2.93 -14.70
C LYS A 11 14.42 -3.59 -13.54
N THR A 12 13.23 -3.08 -13.22
CA THR A 12 12.34 -3.77 -12.30
C THR A 12 11.97 -5.08 -12.96
N SER A 13 12.38 -6.20 -12.35
CA SER A 13 12.11 -7.52 -12.90
C SER A 13 10.61 -7.71 -13.09
N ILE A 14 10.22 -8.41 -14.16
CA ILE A 14 8.82 -8.74 -14.44
C ILE A 14 8.19 -9.41 -13.20
N TRP A 15 8.94 -10.28 -12.53
CA TRP A 15 8.52 -10.96 -11.31
C TRP A 15 8.22 -10.00 -10.15
N SER A 16 9.06 -8.99 -9.96
CA SER A 16 8.86 -7.96 -8.93
C SER A 16 7.65 -7.07 -9.22
N ARG A 17 7.31 -6.86 -10.50
CA ARG A 17 6.08 -6.15 -10.91
C ARG A 17 4.85 -7.02 -10.67
N LEU A 18 4.88 -8.28 -11.09
CA LEU A 18 3.76 -9.20 -10.94
C LEU A 18 3.40 -9.42 -9.46
N ARG A 19 4.40 -9.66 -8.59
CA ARG A 19 4.18 -9.82 -7.15
C ARG A 19 3.49 -8.60 -6.53
N ARG A 20 3.91 -7.39 -6.91
CA ARG A 20 3.27 -6.16 -6.43
C ARG A 20 1.83 -6.03 -6.92
N MET A 21 1.58 -6.40 -8.17
CA MET A 21 0.24 -6.41 -8.74
C MET A 21 -0.68 -7.40 -7.99
N CYS A 22 -0.23 -8.63 -7.75
CA CYS A 22 -0.99 -9.63 -7.00
C CYS A 22 -1.29 -9.15 -5.56
N LEU A 23 -0.30 -8.57 -4.86
CA LEU A 23 -0.53 -8.02 -3.52
C LEU A 23 -1.57 -6.90 -3.51
N LEU A 24 -1.53 -6.01 -4.51
CA LEU A 24 -2.52 -4.94 -4.65
C LEU A 24 -3.91 -5.50 -4.95
N ILE A 25 -4.03 -6.50 -5.83
CA ILE A 25 -5.31 -7.15 -6.14
C ILE A 25 -5.90 -7.78 -4.88
N ILE A 26 -5.12 -8.61 -4.17
CA ILE A 26 -5.58 -9.28 -2.94
C ILE A 26 -6.03 -8.25 -1.90
N LEU A 27 -5.25 -7.18 -1.71
CA LEU A 27 -5.60 -6.10 -0.80
C LEU A 27 -6.96 -5.47 -1.14
N TRP A 28 -7.18 -5.14 -2.41
CA TRP A 28 -8.42 -4.51 -2.85
C TRP A 28 -9.61 -5.46 -2.80
N VAL A 29 -9.43 -6.74 -3.11
CA VAL A 29 -10.49 -7.76 -2.97
C VAL A 29 -10.97 -7.82 -1.52
N ILE A 30 -10.05 -7.86 -0.56
CA ILE A 30 -10.40 -7.88 0.87
C ILE A 30 -11.08 -6.56 1.28
N ALA A 31 -10.55 -5.42 0.84
CA ALA A 31 -11.12 -4.11 1.17
C ALA A 31 -12.56 -3.97 0.65
N ILE A 32 -12.81 -4.35 -0.61
CA ILE A 32 -14.15 -4.33 -1.21
C ILE A 32 -15.07 -5.30 -0.48
N TYR A 33 -14.61 -6.51 -0.17
CA TYR A 33 -15.40 -7.49 0.57
C TYR A 33 -15.89 -6.95 1.92
N VAL A 34 -14.99 -6.37 2.71
CA VAL A 34 -15.35 -5.73 4.00
C VAL A 34 -16.33 -4.58 3.77
N LEU A 35 -16.10 -3.74 2.76
CA LEU A 35 -16.97 -2.60 2.46
C LEU A 35 -18.38 -3.07 2.08
N VAL A 36 -18.51 -4.06 1.19
CA VAL A 36 -19.79 -4.61 0.73
C VAL A 36 -20.58 -5.21 1.89
N ILE A 37 -19.95 -5.99 2.77
CA ILE A 37 -20.61 -6.54 3.96
C ILE A 37 -21.15 -5.40 4.83
N ASN A 38 -20.34 -4.39 5.11
CA ASN A 38 -20.79 -3.29 5.97
C ASN A 38 -21.89 -2.43 5.33
N LEU A 39 -21.83 -2.21 4.01
CA LEU A 39 -22.90 -1.53 3.29
C LEU A 39 -24.20 -2.33 3.33
N SER A 40 -24.13 -3.65 3.05
CA SER A 40 -25.29 -4.54 3.11
C SER A 40 -25.94 -4.54 4.50
N PHE A 41 -25.13 -4.46 5.57
CA PHE A 41 -25.62 -4.29 6.93
C PHE A 41 -26.37 -2.97 7.14
N ILE A 42 -25.79 -1.84 6.69
CA ILE A 42 -26.42 -0.51 6.80
C ILE A 42 -27.75 -0.45 6.03
N PHE A 43 -27.83 -1.10 4.87
CA PHE A 43 -29.03 -1.15 4.03
C PHE A 43 -30.05 -2.22 4.45
N GLY A 44 -29.77 -3.00 5.51
CA GLY A 44 -30.69 -4.03 6.00
C GLY A 44 -30.84 -5.24 5.07
N LEU A 45 -29.85 -5.50 4.21
CA LEU A 45 -29.82 -6.67 3.33
C LEU A 45 -29.29 -7.87 4.11
N TYR A 46 -30.20 -8.67 4.66
CA TYR A 46 -29.85 -9.86 5.47
C TYR A 46 -29.95 -11.14 4.62
N SER A 47 -28.92 -12.00 4.71
CA SER A 47 -28.90 -13.36 4.18
C SER A 47 -28.20 -14.26 5.20
N ASP A 48 -28.60 -15.51 5.35
CA ASP A 48 -28.04 -16.42 6.37
C ASP A 48 -26.51 -16.57 6.27
N ALA A 49 -25.95 -16.53 5.05
CA ALA A 49 -24.50 -16.54 4.84
C ALA A 49 -23.82 -15.23 5.25
N LEU A 50 -24.55 -14.11 5.26
CA LEU A 50 -24.04 -12.79 5.65
C LEU A 50 -24.11 -12.57 7.17
N VAL A 51 -25.01 -13.23 7.90
CA VAL A 51 -25.17 -13.04 9.36
C VAL A 51 -23.88 -13.39 10.13
N VAL A 52 -23.21 -14.49 9.77
CA VAL A 52 -21.93 -14.87 10.40
C VAL A 52 -20.84 -13.83 10.08
N ASN A 53 -20.82 -13.33 8.85
CA ASN A 53 -19.91 -12.27 8.43
C ASN A 53 -20.21 -10.94 9.12
N TYR A 54 -21.48 -10.62 9.37
CA TYR A 54 -21.87 -9.46 10.18
C TYR A 54 -21.35 -9.60 11.60
N SER A 55 -21.50 -10.74 12.28
CA SER A 55 -20.94 -10.88 13.64
C SER A 55 -19.41 -10.73 13.68
N LEU A 56 -18.71 -11.14 12.61
CA LEU A 56 -17.25 -11.05 12.51
C LEU A 56 -16.74 -9.65 12.12
N PHE A 57 -17.49 -8.94 11.25
CA PHE A 57 -17.13 -7.64 10.69
C PHE A 57 -18.01 -6.46 11.15
N ASN A 58 -18.96 -6.69 12.06
CA ASN A 58 -19.66 -5.69 12.87
C ASN A 58 -18.68 -5.17 13.93
N LEU A 59 -17.54 -4.69 13.44
CA LEU A 59 -16.61 -3.91 14.19
C LEU A 59 -17.43 -2.75 14.75
N SER A 60 -17.44 -2.62 16.07
CA SER A 60 -18.01 -1.43 16.68
C SER A 60 -17.36 -0.19 16.06
N PHE A 61 -18.08 0.93 16.05
CA PHE A 61 -17.56 2.20 15.54
C PHE A 61 -16.18 2.56 16.15
N HIS A 62 -15.91 2.07 17.36
CA HIS A 62 -14.62 2.14 18.03
C HIS A 62 -13.50 1.40 17.28
N ILE A 63 -13.71 0.15 16.86
CA ILE A 63 -12.68 -0.62 16.12
C ILE A 63 -12.47 -0.03 14.73
N TYR A 64 -13.51 0.45 14.05
CA TYR A 64 -13.34 1.20 12.78
C TYR A 64 -12.42 2.40 12.96
N LYS A 65 -12.63 3.17 14.03
CA LYS A 65 -11.80 4.33 14.36
C LYS A 65 -10.35 3.93 14.66
N MET A 66 -10.17 2.85 15.42
CA MET A 66 -8.85 2.30 15.74
C MET A 66 -8.11 1.84 14.48
N LEU A 67 -8.80 1.13 13.58
CA LEU A 67 -8.23 0.62 12.33
C LEU A 67 -7.91 1.77 11.36
N GLY A 68 -8.76 2.80 11.31
CA GLY A 68 -8.49 4.04 10.59
C GLY A 68 -7.22 4.75 11.08
N TYR A 69 -7.05 4.91 12.39
CA TYR A 69 -5.82 5.47 12.97
C TYR A 69 -4.59 4.62 12.68
N LEU A 70 -4.72 3.29 12.71
CA LEU A 70 -3.63 2.38 12.37
C LEU A 70 -3.20 2.55 10.90
N ILE A 71 -4.15 2.61 9.96
CA ILE A 71 -3.86 2.84 8.53
C ILE A 71 -3.14 4.17 8.33
N VAL A 72 -3.65 5.24 8.94
CA VAL A 72 -3.02 6.58 8.84
C VAL A 72 -1.62 6.57 9.45
N GLY A 73 -1.44 5.90 10.60
CA GLY A 73 -0.14 5.77 11.27
C GLY A 73 0.88 5.02 10.42
N ILE A 74 0.52 3.85 9.89
CA ILE A 74 1.39 3.06 9.01
C ILE A 74 1.70 3.85 7.73
N GLY A 75 0.69 4.47 7.10
CA GLY A 75 0.86 5.29 5.91
C GLY A 75 1.82 6.47 6.13
N GLY A 76 1.70 7.15 7.28
CA GLY A 76 2.61 8.21 7.70
C GLY A 76 4.04 7.71 7.88
N ALA A 77 4.24 6.60 8.60
CA ALA A 77 5.55 6.01 8.81
C ALA A 77 6.24 5.60 7.50
N VAL A 78 5.50 4.96 6.58
CA VAL A 78 6.00 4.56 5.25
C VAL A 78 6.40 5.79 4.43
N THR A 79 5.62 6.87 4.49
CA THR A 79 5.91 8.12 3.80
C THR A 79 7.19 8.76 4.31
N ILE A 80 7.33 8.89 5.63
CA ILE A 80 8.53 9.44 6.27
C ILE A 80 9.78 8.62 5.89
N TYR A 81 9.69 7.29 6.01
CA TYR A 81 10.78 6.40 5.62
C TYR A 81 11.17 6.57 4.14
N SER A 82 10.18 6.65 3.25
CA SER A 82 10.40 6.81 1.81
C SER A 82 11.10 8.14 1.49
N LEU A 83 10.71 9.22 2.16
CA LEU A 83 11.36 10.53 2.02
C LEU A 83 12.82 10.50 2.49
N ILE A 84 13.10 9.89 3.64
CA ILE A 84 14.46 9.73 4.17
C ILE A 84 15.31 8.87 3.21
N HIS A 85 14.76 7.74 2.76
CA HIS A 85 15.44 6.84 1.84
C HIS A 85 15.79 7.54 0.52
N LEU A 86 14.84 8.28 -0.06
CA LEU A 86 15.07 9.04 -1.30
C LEU A 86 16.13 10.13 -1.13
N ARG A 87 16.11 10.87 0.00
CA ARG A 87 17.14 11.87 0.33
C ARG A 87 18.53 11.24 0.45
N ASN A 88 18.63 10.08 1.09
CA ASN A 88 19.90 9.35 1.22
C ASN A 88 20.43 8.87 -0.14
N LEU A 89 19.55 8.38 -1.02
CA LEU A 89 19.93 8.02 -2.39
C LEU A 89 20.44 9.24 -3.18
N LYS A 90 19.75 10.38 -3.09
CA LYS A 90 20.19 11.64 -3.73
C LYS A 90 21.56 12.07 -3.22
N ARG A 91 21.81 12.01 -1.90
CA ARG A 91 23.11 12.34 -1.32
C ARG A 91 24.21 11.41 -1.83
N LYS A 92 23.96 10.09 -1.87
CA LYS A 92 24.94 9.11 -2.39
C LYS A 92 25.28 9.35 -3.87
N ALA A 93 24.27 9.68 -4.69
CA ALA A 93 24.49 10.01 -6.10
C ALA A 93 25.37 11.27 -6.27
N ALA A 94 25.11 12.33 -5.50
CA ALA A 94 25.89 13.57 -5.57
C ALA A 94 27.36 13.37 -5.14
N VAL A 95 27.62 12.51 -4.15
CA VAL A 95 28.99 12.16 -3.72
C VAL A 95 29.72 11.36 -4.80
N HIS A 96 29.03 10.43 -5.45
CA HIS A 96 29.61 9.62 -6.52
C HIS A 96 29.98 10.46 -7.76
N ASP A 97 29.15 11.44 -8.14
CA ASP A 97 29.48 12.38 -9.22
C ASP A 97 30.70 13.24 -8.88
N LYS A 98 30.82 13.71 -7.64
CA LYS A 98 31.96 14.54 -7.21
C LYS A 98 33.28 13.76 -7.15
N ASN A 99 33.25 12.46 -6.89
CA ASN A 99 34.44 11.61 -6.83
C ASN A 99 34.89 11.11 -8.22
N ASN A 100 34.03 11.21 -9.24
CA ASN A 100 34.31 10.75 -10.61
C ASN A 100 34.52 11.91 -11.60
N ALA A 101 34.51 13.17 -11.11
CA ALA A 101 34.83 14.39 -11.85
C ALA A 101 36.27 14.83 -11.53
#